data_AF-A0A7S4HGS8-F1
#
_entry.id   AF-A0A7S4HGS8-F1
#
_cell.length_a   1.000
_cell.length_b   1.000
_cell.length_c   1.000
_cell.angle_alpha   90.00
_cell.angle_beta   90.00
_cell.angle_gamma   90.00
#
_symmetry.space_group_name_H-M   'P 1'
#
loop_
_entity.id
_entity.type
_entity.pdbx_description
1 polymer ?
#
loop_
_entity_poly.entity_id
_entity_poly.type
_entity_poly.pdbx_seq_one_letter_code
_entity_poly.pdbx_strand_id
1 'polypeptide(L)'
;AASKQAVEARTAASNAAAKASADRAEAEADAQAASAARASASAAAEQATASRTAAVESANQATAARAEAEEDAKQATEARTAAEKARQHATDAKQQAEDAQDEANRQVTAAEAYLEEQKAKAGSGQGTLWWIERELHEAKAYKPESKGGYRKK
;
A
#
# COMPACT_ATOMS: atom_id res chain seq x y z
N ALA A 1 71.00 78.06 -13.72
CA ALA A 1 70.56 77.19 -12.61
C ALA A 1 69.02 77.07 -12.53
N ALA A 2 68.27 78.19 -12.45
CA ALA A 2 66.82 78.18 -12.26
C ALA A 2 65.99 77.41 -13.32
N SER A 3 66.36 77.49 -14.61
CA SER A 3 65.64 76.78 -15.69
C SER A 3 65.76 75.25 -15.59
N LYS A 4 66.90 74.72 -15.13
CA LYS A 4 67.11 73.26 -14.98
C LYS A 4 66.28 72.69 -13.82
N GLN A 5 66.25 73.39 -12.69
CA GLN A 5 65.42 73.01 -11.54
C GLN A 5 63.93 73.03 -11.87
N ALA A 6 63.46 74.00 -12.68
CA ALA A 6 62.06 74.05 -13.10
C ALA A 6 61.66 72.85 -13.97
N VAL A 7 62.56 72.38 -14.85
CA VAL A 7 62.33 71.20 -15.68
C VAL A 7 62.30 69.94 -14.83
N GLU A 8 63.25 69.76 -13.91
CA GLU A 8 63.30 68.60 -13.00
C GLU A 8 62.05 68.52 -12.11
N ALA A 9 61.59 69.65 -11.56
CA ALA A 9 60.35 69.72 -10.79
C ALA A 9 59.12 69.34 -11.62
N ARG A 10 59.06 69.78 -12.88
CA ARG A 10 57.95 69.46 -13.79
C ARG A 10 57.93 67.98 -14.16
N THR A 11 59.09 67.38 -14.40
CA THR A 11 59.22 65.94 -14.66
C THR A 11 58.83 65.12 -13.43
N ALA A 12 59.27 65.51 -12.24
CA ALA A 12 58.90 64.84 -10.99
C ALA A 12 57.38 64.90 -10.74
N ALA A 13 56.75 66.06 -10.96
CA ALA A 13 55.30 66.22 -10.83
C ALA A 13 54.54 65.37 -11.85
N SER A 14 55.03 65.31 -13.10
CA SER A 14 54.44 64.44 -14.14
C SER A 14 54.51 62.96 -13.76
N ASN A 15 55.65 62.50 -13.23
CA ASN A 15 55.81 61.11 -12.80
C ASN A 15 54.93 60.77 -11.60
N ALA A 16 54.81 61.68 -10.63
CA ALA A 16 53.92 61.52 -9.48
C ALA A 16 52.44 61.45 -9.91
N ALA A 17 52.04 62.30 -10.87
CA ALA A 17 50.68 62.26 -11.43
C ALA A 17 50.41 60.94 -12.16
N ALA A 18 51.38 60.44 -12.95
CA ALA A 18 51.27 59.16 -13.64
C ALA A 18 51.14 57.99 -12.65
N LYS A 19 51.95 57.98 -11.58
CA LYS A 19 51.83 56.98 -10.52
C LYS A 19 50.47 57.04 -9.83
N ALA A 20 50.00 58.23 -9.46
CA ALA A 20 48.70 58.40 -8.84
C ALA A 20 47.54 57.93 -9.74
N SER A 21 47.65 58.11 -11.07
CA SER A 21 46.66 57.58 -12.00
C SER A 21 46.69 56.05 -12.10
N ALA A 22 47.88 55.44 -12.06
CA ALA A 22 48.02 53.99 -12.05
C ALA A 22 47.45 53.37 -10.77
N ASP A 23 47.81 53.93 -9.61
CA ASP A 23 47.33 53.46 -8.30
C ASP A 23 45.79 53.58 -8.20
N ARG A 24 45.19 54.63 -8.79
CA ARG A 24 43.72 54.76 -8.88
C ARG A 24 43.08 53.71 -9.78
N ALA A 25 43.67 53.45 -10.94
CA ALA A 25 43.16 52.45 -11.87
C ALA A 25 43.20 51.05 -11.25
N GLU A 26 44.26 50.73 -10.51
CA GLU A 26 44.38 49.48 -9.77
C GLU A 26 43.33 49.36 -8.67
N ALA A 27 43.15 50.40 -7.85
CA ALA A 27 42.12 50.41 -6.81
C ALA A 27 40.69 50.26 -7.38
N GLU A 28 40.42 50.83 -8.55
CA GLU A 28 39.14 50.70 -9.23
C GLU A 28 38.92 49.29 -9.79
N ALA A 29 39.97 48.65 -10.33
CA ALA A 29 39.93 47.26 -10.74
C ALA A 29 39.67 46.32 -9.56
N ASP A 30 40.34 46.54 -8.42
CA ASP A 30 40.13 45.76 -7.20
C ASP A 30 38.71 45.93 -6.65
N ALA A 31 38.16 47.14 -6.68
CA ALA A 31 36.78 47.41 -6.28
C ALA A 31 35.76 46.69 -7.17
N GLN A 32 36.01 46.64 -8.48
CA GLN A 32 35.20 45.89 -9.44
C GLN A 32 35.29 44.38 -9.17
N ALA A 33 36.49 43.84 -8.95
CA ALA A 33 36.71 42.43 -8.64
C ALA A 33 36.00 42.03 -7.33
N ALA A 34 36.11 42.85 -6.28
CA ALA A 34 35.43 42.62 -5.01
C ALA A 34 33.89 42.65 -5.17
N SER A 35 33.37 43.56 -6.01
CA SER A 35 31.93 43.63 -6.30
C SER A 35 31.44 42.40 -7.04
N ALA A 36 32.19 41.93 -8.04
CA ALA A 36 31.88 40.70 -8.78
C ALA A 36 31.92 39.46 -7.85
N ALA A 37 32.92 39.38 -6.96
CA ALA A 37 33.02 38.30 -5.98
C ALA A 37 31.83 38.28 -5.01
N ARG A 38 31.39 39.45 -4.53
CA ARG A 38 30.19 39.57 -3.68
C ARG A 38 28.92 39.14 -4.41
N ALA A 39 28.75 39.55 -5.66
CA ALA A 39 27.60 39.13 -6.47
C ALA A 39 27.59 37.62 -6.68
N SER A 40 28.75 37.02 -6.99
CA SER A 40 28.88 35.57 -7.14
C SER A 40 28.59 34.83 -5.83
N ALA A 41 29.02 35.34 -4.68
CA ALA A 41 28.73 34.75 -3.38
C ALA A 41 27.24 34.81 -3.03
N SER A 42 26.56 35.91 -3.33
CA SER A 42 25.11 36.04 -3.14
C SER A 42 24.35 35.01 -4.00
N ALA A 43 24.69 34.91 -5.29
CA ALA A 43 24.07 33.95 -6.19
C ALA A 43 24.27 32.49 -5.72
N ALA A 44 25.48 32.16 -5.23
CA ALA A 44 25.76 30.83 -4.67
C ALA A 44 24.94 30.55 -3.39
N ALA A 45 24.77 31.55 -2.52
CA ALA A 45 23.97 31.40 -1.31
C ALA A 45 22.47 31.22 -1.62
N GLU A 46 21.95 31.94 -2.60
CA GLU A 46 20.58 31.79 -3.09
C GLU A 46 20.37 30.38 -3.67
N GLN A 47 21.29 29.92 -4.51
CA GLN A 47 21.23 28.57 -5.09
C GLN A 47 21.31 27.47 -4.01
N ALA A 48 22.17 27.64 -3.01
CA ALA A 48 22.26 26.71 -1.88
C ALA A 48 20.95 26.66 -1.07
N THR A 49 20.31 27.81 -0.86
CA THR A 49 19.02 27.90 -0.18
C THR A 49 17.93 27.21 -0.98
N ALA A 50 17.84 27.47 -2.29
CA ALA A 50 16.88 26.80 -3.17
C ALA A 50 17.07 25.27 -3.18
N SER A 51 18.33 24.81 -3.26
CA SER A 51 18.66 23.38 -3.22
C SER A 51 18.26 22.73 -1.89
N ARG A 52 18.46 23.43 -0.77
CA ARG A 52 18.05 22.95 0.55
C ARG A 52 16.54 22.83 0.66
N THR A 53 15.80 23.81 0.18
CA THR A 53 14.33 23.79 0.18
C THR A 53 13.81 22.61 -0.63
N ALA A 54 14.33 22.42 -1.85
CA ALA A 54 13.95 21.28 -2.70
C ALA A 54 14.25 19.92 -2.03
N ALA A 55 15.42 19.80 -1.37
CA ALA A 55 15.77 18.57 -0.65
C ALA A 55 14.83 18.28 0.52
N VAL A 56 14.42 19.30 1.28
CA VAL A 56 13.44 19.16 2.37
C VAL A 56 12.08 18.75 1.82
N GLU A 57 11.63 19.35 0.72
CA GLU A 57 10.37 18.98 0.08
C GLU A 57 10.38 17.53 -0.40
N SER A 58 11.44 17.10 -1.08
CA SER A 58 11.60 15.69 -1.49
C SER A 58 11.63 14.73 -0.30
N ALA A 59 12.28 15.10 0.81
CA ALA A 59 12.31 14.28 2.02
C ALA A 59 10.91 14.14 2.65
N ASN A 60 10.12 15.22 2.65
CA ASN A 60 8.74 15.21 3.15
C ASN A 60 7.84 14.33 2.27
N GLN A 61 7.97 14.43 0.94
CA GLN A 61 7.24 13.58 0.01
C GLN A 61 7.59 12.10 0.19
N ALA A 62 8.87 11.77 0.35
CA ALA A 62 9.31 10.40 0.61
C ALA A 62 8.75 9.86 1.94
N THR A 63 8.67 10.70 2.97
CA THR A 63 8.08 10.34 4.26
C THR A 63 6.58 10.07 4.14
N ALA A 64 5.85 10.90 3.40
CA ALA A 64 4.43 10.70 3.15
C ALA A 64 4.15 9.40 2.37
N ALA A 65 4.90 9.17 1.28
CA ALA A 65 4.79 7.96 0.48
C ALA A 65 5.09 6.68 1.30
N ARG A 66 6.06 6.75 2.21
CA ARG A 66 6.35 5.65 3.12
C ARG A 66 5.20 5.37 4.09
N ALA A 67 4.59 6.40 4.65
CA ALA A 67 3.46 6.25 5.57
C ALA A 67 2.25 5.62 4.87
N GLU A 68 1.97 6.02 3.62
CA GLU A 68 0.93 5.44 2.79
C GLU A 68 1.21 3.95 2.51
N ALA A 69 2.43 3.61 2.10
CA ALA A 69 2.82 2.23 1.85
C ALA A 69 2.74 1.34 3.11
N GLU A 70 3.06 1.88 4.28
CA GLU A 70 2.92 1.18 5.56
C GLU A 70 1.44 0.92 5.92
N GLU A 71 0.54 1.84 5.58
CA GLU A 71 -0.89 1.67 5.80
C GLU A 71 -1.50 0.64 4.84
N ASP A 72 -1.14 0.70 3.56
CA ASP A 72 -1.55 -0.29 2.56
C ASP A 72 -1.09 -1.71 2.95
N ALA A 73 0.12 -1.84 3.47
CA ALA A 73 0.65 -3.11 3.94
C ALA A 73 -0.16 -3.70 5.12
N LYS A 74 -0.63 -2.84 6.05
CA LYS A 74 -1.51 -3.27 7.13
C LYS A 74 -2.84 -3.74 6.60
N GLN A 75 -3.47 -2.96 5.72
CA GLN A 75 -4.76 -3.32 5.12
C GLN A 75 -4.68 -4.64 4.34
N ALA A 76 -3.59 -4.85 3.59
CA ALA A 76 -3.35 -6.12 2.89
C ALA A 76 -3.22 -7.31 3.86
N THR A 77 -2.57 -7.10 5.00
CA THR A 77 -2.41 -8.14 6.05
C THR A 77 -3.75 -8.46 6.71
N GLU A 78 -4.57 -7.46 7.01
CA GLU A 78 -5.91 -7.62 7.56
C GLU A 78 -6.83 -8.35 6.58
N ALA A 79 -6.83 -7.94 5.31
CA ALA A 79 -7.60 -8.59 4.26
C ALA A 79 -7.21 -10.06 4.08
N ARG A 80 -5.91 -10.38 4.10
CA ARG A 80 -5.41 -11.76 4.05
C ARG A 80 -5.90 -12.57 5.25
N THR A 81 -5.79 -12.01 6.45
CA THR A 81 -6.25 -12.68 7.69
C THR A 81 -7.75 -12.95 7.65
N ALA A 82 -8.55 -12.00 7.16
CA ALA A 82 -9.98 -12.16 6.99
C ALA A 82 -10.32 -13.24 5.96
N ALA A 83 -9.60 -13.29 4.84
CA ALA A 83 -9.77 -14.32 3.82
C ALA A 83 -9.41 -15.73 4.33
N GLU A 84 -8.33 -15.85 5.12
CA GLU A 84 -7.94 -17.12 5.74
C GLU A 84 -9.00 -17.61 6.75
N LYS A 85 -9.54 -16.71 7.58
CA LYS A 85 -10.66 -17.04 8.48
C LYS A 85 -11.91 -17.47 7.70
N ALA A 86 -12.28 -16.73 6.66
CA ALA A 86 -13.44 -17.07 5.83
C ALA A 86 -13.27 -18.45 5.16
N ARG A 87 -12.06 -18.77 4.69
CA ARG A 87 -11.73 -20.09 4.15
C ARG A 87 -11.89 -21.18 5.20
N GLN A 88 -11.39 -20.97 6.42
CA GLN A 88 -11.55 -21.94 7.50
C GLN A 88 -13.03 -22.16 7.83
N HIS A 89 -13.81 -21.09 7.98
CA HIS A 89 -15.25 -21.20 8.21
C HIS A 89 -15.98 -21.95 7.09
N ALA A 90 -15.60 -21.72 5.83
CA ALA A 90 -16.18 -22.47 4.70
C ALA A 90 -15.81 -23.95 4.74
N THR A 91 -14.58 -24.29 5.13
CA THR A 91 -14.16 -25.69 5.33
C THR A 91 -14.92 -26.35 6.47
N ASP A 92 -15.05 -25.68 7.62
CA ASP A 92 -15.78 -26.21 8.78
C ASP A 92 -17.27 -26.39 8.46
N ALA A 93 -17.89 -25.41 7.79
CA ALA A 93 -19.29 -25.49 7.38
C ALA A 93 -19.51 -26.63 6.37
N LYS A 94 -18.56 -26.84 5.44
CA LYS A 94 -18.60 -27.97 4.52
C LYS A 94 -18.54 -29.30 5.28
N GLN A 95 -17.59 -29.45 6.21
CA GLN A 95 -17.47 -30.68 7.00
C GLN A 95 -18.74 -30.95 7.81
N GLN A 96 -19.30 -29.92 8.47
CA GLN A 96 -20.55 -30.05 9.21
C GLN A 96 -21.73 -30.48 8.31
N ALA A 97 -21.80 -29.95 7.09
CA ALA A 97 -22.82 -30.35 6.12
C ALA A 97 -22.64 -31.81 5.66
N GLU A 98 -21.40 -32.24 5.43
CA GLU A 98 -21.06 -33.64 5.08
C GLU A 98 -21.42 -34.59 6.23
N ASP A 99 -21.04 -34.26 7.47
CA ASP A 99 -21.36 -35.05 8.65
C ASP A 99 -22.88 -35.16 8.88
N ALA A 100 -23.62 -34.04 8.72
CA ALA A 100 -25.07 -34.04 8.83
C ALA A 100 -25.75 -34.86 7.73
N GLN A 101 -25.21 -34.82 6.51
CA GLN A 101 -25.70 -35.64 5.40
C GLN A 101 -25.46 -37.13 5.67
N ASP A 102 -24.27 -37.51 6.15
CA ASP A 102 -23.95 -38.89 6.49
C ASP A 102 -24.82 -39.43 7.63
N GLU A 103 -25.09 -38.62 8.64
CA GLU A 103 -25.98 -38.99 9.73
C GLU A 103 -27.43 -39.17 9.23
N ALA A 104 -27.93 -38.24 8.41
CA ALA A 104 -29.25 -38.38 7.79
C ALA A 104 -29.34 -39.67 6.94
N ASN A 105 -28.26 -40.03 6.23
CA ASN A 105 -28.19 -41.29 5.47
C ASN A 105 -28.37 -42.50 6.38
N ARG A 106 -27.62 -42.55 7.49
CA ARG A 106 -27.67 -43.65 8.45
C ARG A 106 -29.06 -43.82 9.03
N GLN A 107 -29.71 -42.71 9.41
CA GLN A 107 -31.05 -42.75 9.99
C GLN A 107 -32.09 -43.27 8.99
N VAL A 108 -32.04 -42.80 7.72
CA VAL A 108 -32.94 -43.31 6.67
C VAL A 108 -32.72 -44.80 6.44
N THR A 109 -31.47 -45.26 6.33
CA THR A 109 -31.17 -46.69 6.15
C THR A 109 -31.61 -47.54 7.35
N ALA A 110 -31.41 -47.06 8.58
CA ALA A 110 -31.87 -47.75 9.77
C ALA A 110 -33.40 -47.86 9.83
N ALA A 111 -34.11 -46.79 9.45
CA ALA A 111 -35.57 -46.78 9.37
C ALA A 111 -36.10 -47.70 8.27
N GLU A 112 -35.43 -47.77 7.10
CA GLU A 112 -35.75 -48.73 6.04
C GLU A 112 -35.60 -50.18 6.54
N ALA A 113 -34.48 -50.50 7.21
CA ALA A 113 -34.24 -51.83 7.75
C ALA A 113 -35.29 -52.23 8.80
N TYR A 114 -35.64 -51.32 9.70
CA TYR A 114 -36.69 -51.56 10.70
C TYR A 114 -38.06 -51.80 10.04
N LEU A 115 -38.42 -51.01 9.03
CA LEU A 115 -39.67 -51.18 8.31
C LEU A 115 -39.76 -52.55 7.62
N GLU A 116 -38.69 -53.01 6.99
CA GLU A 116 -38.64 -54.33 6.36
C GLU A 116 -38.77 -55.47 7.39
N GLU A 117 -38.15 -55.33 8.56
CA GLU A 117 -38.32 -56.28 9.67
C GLU A 117 -39.77 -56.31 10.18
N GLN A 118 -40.43 -55.15 10.30
CA GLN A 118 -41.83 -55.06 10.71
C GLN A 118 -42.77 -55.69 9.66
N LYS A 119 -42.53 -55.45 8.37
CA LYS A 119 -43.28 -56.11 7.28
C LYS A 119 -43.17 -57.62 7.33
N ALA A 120 -41.98 -58.15 7.60
CA ALA A 120 -41.76 -59.59 7.70
C ALA A 120 -42.48 -60.24 8.89
N LYS A 121 -42.79 -59.46 9.95
CA LYS A 121 -43.44 -59.94 11.18
C LYS A 121 -44.96 -59.69 11.23
N ALA A 122 -45.47 -58.72 10.46
CA ALA A 122 -46.81 -58.19 10.68
C ALA A 122 -47.91 -58.93 9.88
N GLY A 123 -48.83 -59.57 10.60
CA GLY A 123 -50.08 -60.11 10.06
C GLY A 123 -51.29 -59.16 10.07
N SER A 124 -51.22 -57.97 10.70
CA SER A 124 -52.40 -57.08 10.88
C SER A 124 -52.13 -55.56 11.00
N GLY A 125 -50.98 -55.06 10.52
CA GLY A 125 -50.56 -53.64 10.67
C GLY A 125 -50.55 -52.80 9.39
N GLN A 126 -51.28 -53.21 8.34
CA GLN A 126 -51.12 -52.69 6.96
C GLN A 126 -51.27 -51.15 6.83
N GLY A 127 -52.19 -50.53 7.56
CA GLY A 127 -52.39 -49.07 7.50
C GLY A 127 -51.27 -48.25 8.16
N THR A 128 -50.71 -48.74 9.27
CA THR A 128 -49.59 -48.09 9.96
C THR A 128 -48.30 -48.23 9.14
N LEU A 129 -48.07 -49.40 8.53
CA LEU A 129 -46.94 -49.62 7.63
C LEU A 129 -46.98 -48.69 6.41
N TRP A 130 -48.17 -48.47 5.83
CA TRP A 130 -48.35 -47.55 4.70
C TRP A 130 -47.98 -46.09 5.02
N TRP A 131 -48.34 -45.60 6.21
CA TRP A 131 -47.94 -44.25 6.63
C TRP A 131 -46.42 -44.14 6.82
N ILE A 132 -45.79 -45.13 7.45
CA ILE A 132 -44.33 -45.15 7.64
C ILE A 132 -43.61 -45.19 6.29
N GLU A 133 -44.06 -46.01 5.34
CA GLU A 133 -43.52 -46.07 3.97
C GLU A 133 -43.59 -44.71 3.26
N ARG A 134 -44.72 -44.03 3.38
CA ARG A 134 -44.94 -42.73 2.75
C ARG A 134 -44.03 -41.66 3.35
N GLU A 135 -43.95 -41.57 4.68
CA GLU A 135 -43.08 -40.62 5.37
C GLU A 135 -41.60 -40.86 4.99
N LEU A 136 -41.19 -42.12 4.88
CA LEU A 136 -39.83 -42.47 4.45
C LEU A 136 -39.57 -42.06 3.00
N HIS A 137 -40.55 -42.23 2.12
CA HIS A 137 -40.46 -41.79 0.73
C HIS A 137 -40.34 -40.26 0.63
N GLU A 138 -41.12 -39.52 1.44
CA GLU A 138 -41.03 -38.06 1.51
C GLU A 138 -39.67 -37.62 2.06
N ALA A 139 -39.18 -38.22 3.15
CA ALA A 139 -37.84 -37.93 3.70
C ALA A 139 -36.71 -38.15 2.68
N LYS A 140 -36.81 -39.21 1.86
CA LYS A 140 -35.84 -39.47 0.77
C LYS A 140 -35.93 -38.44 -0.36
N ALA A 141 -37.11 -37.91 -0.64
CA ALA A 141 -37.32 -36.92 -1.70
C ALA A 141 -36.70 -35.55 -1.39
N TYR A 142 -36.63 -35.19 -0.10
CA TYR A 142 -36.08 -33.91 0.40
C TYR A 142 -34.65 -34.01 0.92
N LYS A 143 -34.00 -35.15 0.71
CA LYS A 143 -32.62 -35.36 1.10
C LYS A 143 -31.69 -34.37 0.37
N PRO A 144 -30.65 -33.81 1.03
CA PRO A 144 -29.69 -32.95 0.36
C PRO A 144 -29.01 -33.70 -0.79
N GLU A 145 -29.15 -33.17 -2.01
CA GLU A 145 -28.44 -33.64 -3.20
C GLU A 145 -27.53 -32.52 -3.74
N SER A 146 -26.55 -32.88 -4.58
CA SER A 146 -25.52 -32.00 -5.12
C SER A 146 -26.02 -30.73 -5.86
N LYS A 147 -27.35 -30.58 -6.07
CA LYS A 147 -27.98 -29.45 -6.75
C LYS A 147 -29.11 -28.75 -5.96
N GLY A 148 -29.17 -28.92 -4.65
CA GLY A 148 -30.25 -28.38 -3.82
C GLY A 148 -31.45 -29.33 -3.83
N GLY A 149 -31.69 -29.98 -2.70
CA GLY A 149 -32.59 -31.13 -2.58
C GLY A 149 -34.05 -30.79 -2.87
N TYR A 150 -34.54 -31.22 -4.04
CA TYR A 150 -35.90 -31.70 -4.27
C TYR A 150 -35.94 -32.44 -5.62
N ARG A 151 -36.14 -33.76 -5.58
CA ARG A 151 -36.40 -34.53 -6.80
C ARG A 151 -37.86 -34.35 -7.20
N LYS A 152 -38.15 -33.42 -8.12
CA LYS A 152 -39.45 -33.40 -8.82
C LYS A 152 -39.62 -34.75 -9.53
N LYS A 153 -40.74 -35.42 -9.23
CA LYS A 153 -41.18 -36.64 -9.91
C LYS A 153 -41.27 -36.44 -11.41
#